data_AF-A0A2V9HI38-F1
#
_entry.id   AF-A0A2V9HI38-F1
#
_cell.length_a   1.000
_cell.length_b   1.000
_cell.length_c   1.000
_cell.angle_alpha   90.00
_cell.angle_beta   90.00
_cell.angle_gamma   90.00
#
_symmetry.space_group_name_H-M   'P 1'
#
loop_
_entity.id
_entity.type
_entity.pdbx_description
1 polymer ?
#
loop_
_entity_poly.entity_id
_entity_poly.type
_entity_poly.pdbx_seq_one_letter_code
_entity_poly.pdbx_strand_id
1 'polypeptide(L)' 'MAGYGGVDFIDFDSQLNDEEKLVRQTARQFVENEIIPIIEKQNREGVFPKHLVPQLGELGFFGANLHGYGCAGMS' A
#
# COMPACT_ATOMS: atom_id res chain seq x y z
N MET A 1 11.31 15.48 1.89
CA MET A 1 10.03 15.31 2.60
C MET A 1 10.28 14.32 3.71
N ALA A 2 9.94 14.64 4.96
CA ALA A 2 9.98 13.61 6.01
C ALA A 2 8.89 12.58 5.68
N GLY A 3 9.22 11.29 5.69
CA GLY A 3 8.23 10.21 5.51
C GLY A 3 7.15 10.27 6.58
N TYR A 4 6.01 9.65 6.34
CA TYR A 4 4.90 9.60 7.29
C TYR A 4 5.32 8.87 8.58
N GLY A 5 5.64 9.64 9.61
CA GLY A 5 6.02 9.13 10.94
C GLY A 5 4.81 8.90 11.84
N GLY A 6 3.68 8.41 11.29
CA GLY A 6 2.40 8.26 11.99
C GLY A 6 2.53 7.72 13.42
N VAL A 7 1.58 8.09 14.28
CA VAL A 7 1.66 7.80 15.72
C VAL A 7 1.15 6.39 16.02
N ASP A 8 2.03 5.53 16.54
CA ASP A 8 1.62 4.25 17.14
C ASP A 8 1.37 4.43 18.64
N PHE A 9 0.20 5.01 18.97
CA PHE A 9 -0.13 5.39 20.34
C PHE A 9 -0.38 4.19 21.27
N ILE A 10 -0.80 3.05 20.71
CA ILE A 10 -1.23 1.87 21.48
C ILE A 10 -0.26 0.68 21.33
N ASP A 11 0.93 0.89 20.76
CA ASP A 11 1.88 -0.17 20.42
C ASP A 11 1.24 -1.28 19.58
N PHE A 12 0.47 -0.88 18.57
CA PHE A 12 -0.17 -1.79 17.63
C PHE A 12 0.85 -2.64 16.87
N ASP A 13 2.05 -2.10 16.63
CA ASP A 13 3.14 -2.84 15.99
C ASP A 13 3.53 -4.10 16.76
N SER A 14 3.36 -4.13 18.09
CA SER A 14 3.61 -5.34 18.89
C SER A 14 2.70 -6.51 18.51
N GLN A 15 1.53 -6.24 17.91
CA GLN A 15 0.54 -7.24 17.53
C GLN A 15 0.78 -7.81 16.13
N LEU A 16 1.72 -7.24 15.37
CA LEU A 16 2.01 -7.64 14.00
C LEU A 16 3.32 -8.45 13.93
N ASN A 17 3.30 -9.48 13.10
CA ASN A 17 4.50 -10.20 12.71
C ASN A 17 5.33 -9.38 11.70
N ASP A 18 6.55 -9.84 11.40
CA ASP A 18 7.49 -9.10 10.55
C ASP A 18 7.00 -8.98 9.09
N GLU A 19 6.29 -9.98 8.58
CA GLU A 19 5.71 -9.97 7.24
C GLU A 19 4.58 -8.93 7.14
N GLU A 20 3.67 -8.90 8.11
CA GLU A 20 2.58 -7.92 8.19
C GLU A 20 3.13 -6.49 8.29
N LYS A 21 4.18 -6.28 9.08
CA LYS A 21 4.88 -4.99 9.18
C LYS A 21 5.49 -4.57 7.85
N LEU A 22 6.14 -5.51 7.16
CA LEU A 22 6.76 -5.28 5.86
C LEU A 22 5.70 -4.91 4.79
N VAL A 23 4.59 -5.65 4.74
CA VAL A 23 3.47 -5.36 3.83
C VAL A 23 2.94 -3.95 4.06
N ARG A 24 2.69 -3.59 5.32
CA ARG A 24 2.24 -2.25 5.68
C ARG A 24 3.24 -1.16 5.29
N GLN A 25 4.53 -1.37 5.54
CA GLN A 25 5.58 -0.42 5.17
C GLN A 25 5.64 -0.24 3.64
N THR A 26 5.53 -1.34 2.90
CA THR A 26 5.55 -1.35 1.43
C THR A 26 4.36 -0.58 0.87
N ALA A 27 3.16 -0.82 1.41
CA ALA A 27 1.96 -0.07 1.04
C ALA A 27 2.11 1.43 1.31
N ARG A 28 2.64 1.80 2.49
CA ARG A 28 2.90 3.21 2.84
C ARG A 28 3.87 3.87 1.86
N GLN A 29 4.97 3.19 1.54
CA GLN A 29 5.97 3.72 0.61
C GLN A 29 5.40 3.89 -0.81
N PHE A 30 4.57 2.94 -1.27
CA PHE A 30 3.87 3.08 -2.55
C PHE A 30 2.94 4.29 -2.56
N VAL A 31 2.15 4.49 -1.50
CA VAL A 31 1.25 5.64 -1.39
C VAL A 31 2.05 6.95 -1.43
N GLU A 32 3.11 7.06 -0.64
CA GLU A 32 3.94 8.27 -0.56
C GLU A 32 4.61 8.62 -1.89
N ASN A 33 5.14 7.62 -2.60
CA ASN A 33 5.91 7.84 -3.81
C ASN A 33 5.04 7.99 -5.06
N GLU A 34 3.97 7.18 -5.18
CA GLU A 34 3.21 7.07 -6.42
C GLU A 34 1.86 7.80 -6.36
N ILE A 35 1.19 7.81 -5.19
CA ILE A 35 -0.18 8.34 -5.07
C ILE A 35 -0.17 9.80 -4.62
N ILE A 36 0.54 10.14 -3.54
CA ILE A 36 0.55 11.49 -2.96
C ILE A 36 0.92 12.57 -4.00
N PRO A 37 1.89 12.37 -4.91
CA PRO A 37 2.24 13.40 -5.89
C PRO A 37 1.15 13.72 -6.92
N ILE A 38 0.22 12.79 -7.18
CA ILE A 38 -0.74 12.89 -8.29
C ILE A 38 -2.21 13.04 -7.82
N ILE A 39 -2.51 12.68 -6.57
CA ILE A 39 -3.88 12.51 -6.10
C ILE A 39 -4.71 13.80 -6.15
N GLU A 40 -4.14 14.96 -5.83
CA GLU A 40 -4.90 16.22 -5.81
C GLU A 40 -5.44 16.57 -7.20
N LYS A 41 -4.56 16.52 -8.21
CA LYS A 41 -4.91 16.83 -9.60
C LYS A 41 -5.94 15.84 -10.12
N GLN A 42 -5.69 14.55 -9.95
CA GLN A 42 -6.57 13.51 -10.47
C GLN A 42 -7.95 13.52 -9.82
N ASN A 43 -8.03 13.77 -8.52
CA ASN A 43 -9.30 13.96 -7.84
C ASN A 43 -10.06 15.17 -8.40
N ARG A 44 -9.38 16.30 -8.61
CA ARG A 44 -9.99 17.52 -9.16
C ARG A 44 -10.51 17.31 -10.60
N GLU A 45 -9.80 16.52 -11.39
CA GLU A 45 -10.13 16.23 -12.79
C GLU A 45 -11.07 15.03 -12.97
N GLY A 46 -11.40 14.29 -11.90
CA GLY A 46 -12.21 13.07 -11.97
C GLY A 46 -11.54 11.93 -12.76
N VAL A 47 -10.21 11.89 -12.75
CA VAL A 47 -9.41 10.92 -13.52
C VAL A 47 -8.93 9.80 -12.60
N PHE A 48 -9.09 8.55 -13.05
CA PHE A 48 -8.54 7.39 -12.34
C PHE A 48 -7.12 7.05 -12.82
N PRO A 49 -6.13 6.85 -11.91
CA PRO A 49 -4.74 6.54 -12.26
C PRO A 49 -4.56 5.10 -12.76
N LYS A 50 -5.03 4.79 -13.97
CA LYS A 50 -4.93 3.43 -14.54
C LYS A 50 -3.49 2.89 -14.60
N HIS A 51 -2.50 3.78 -14.72
CA HIS A 51 -1.09 3.40 -14.79
C HIS A 51 -0.53 2.84 -13.47
N LEU A 52 -1.20 3.07 -12.34
CA LEU A 52 -0.81 2.50 -11.04
C LEU A 52 -1.34 1.08 -10.83
N VAL A 53 -2.32 0.65 -11.63
CA VAL A 53 -2.94 -0.68 -11.48
C VAL A 53 -1.92 -1.81 -11.69
N PRO A 54 -1.09 -1.81 -12.75
CA PRO A 54 -0.08 -2.87 -12.92
C PRO A 54 0.91 -2.92 -11.76
N GLN A 55 1.34 -1.77 -11.25
CA GLN A 55 2.29 -1.69 -10.13
C GLN A 55 1.70 -2.28 -8.84
N LEU A 56 0.43 -1.99 -8.55
CA LEU A 56 -0.28 -2.62 -7.42
C LEU A 56 -0.40 -4.13 -7.57
N GLY A 57 -0.55 -4.62 -8.81
CA GLY A 57 -0.56 -6.05 -9.12
C GLY A 57 0.80 -6.70 -8.89
N GLU A 58 1.89 -6.06 -9.33
CA GLU A 58 3.28 -6.53 -9.11
C GLU A 58 3.64 -6.60 -7.62
N LEU A 59 3.10 -5.68 -6.81
CA LEU A 59 3.25 -5.69 -5.35
C LEU A 59 2.38 -6.74 -4.65
N GLY A 60 1.52 -7.46 -5.39
CA GLY A 60 0.68 -8.53 -4.83
C GLY A 60 -0.52 -8.03 -4.02
N PHE A 61 -0.92 -6.76 -4.16
CA PHE A 61 -2.02 -6.20 -3.37
C PHE A 61 -3.42 -6.63 -3.84
N PHE A 62 -3.54 -7.20 -5.04
CA PHE A 62 -4.83 -7.69 -5.54
C PHE A 62 -5.08 -9.14 -5.13
N GLY A 63 -6.13 -9.36 -4.35
CA GLY A 63 -6.44 -10.69 -3.82
C GLY A 63 -5.36 -11.21 -2.88
N ALA A 64 -4.70 -10.33 -2.13
CA ALA A 64 -3.57 -10.65 -1.26
C ALA A 64 -3.85 -11.84 -0.33
N ASN A 65 -5.08 -12.03 0.14
CA ASN A 65 -5.49 -13.11 1.03
C ASN A 65 -5.88 -14.43 0.31
N LEU A 66 -5.87 -14.47 -1.02
CA LEU A 66 -6.25 -15.64 -1.79
C LEU A 66 -5.05 -16.56 -1.99
N HIS A 67 -5.28 -17.87 -1.87
CA HIS A 67 -4.29 -18.89 -2.21
C HIS A 67 -4.47 -19.36 -3.66
N GLY A 68 -3.36 -19.57 -4.36
CA GLY A 68 -3.36 -19.95 -5.78
C GLY A 68 -3.49 -18.74 -6.71
N TYR A 69 -3.67 -18.98 -8.01
CA TYR A 69 -3.88 -17.95 -9.06
C TYR A 69 -2.77 -16.89 -9.20
N GLY A 70 -1.60 -17.08 -8.58
CA GLY A 70 -0.54 -16.08 -8.52
C GLY A 70 -0.77 -15.00 -7.46
N CYS A 71 -1.73 -15.19 -6.55
CA CYS A 71 -1.99 -14.30 -5.42
C CYS A 71 -1.06 -14.57 -4.23
N ALA A 72 -0.89 -13.57 -3.37
CA ALA A 72 0.13 -13.57 -2.32
C ALA A 72 -0.14 -14.54 -1.14
N GLY A 73 -1.39 -14.94 -0.91
CA GLY A 73 -1.75 -15.87 0.18
C GLY A 73 -1.45 -15.35 1.59
N MET A 74 -1.54 -14.04 1.80
CA MET A 74 -1.28 -13.35 3.07
C MET A 74 -2.35 -13.67 4.13
N SER A 75 -1.94 -13.67 5.40
CA SER A 75 -2.79 -13.92 6.58
C SER A 75 -3.57 -12.70 7.06
#